data_AF-A0A7C4NPM0-F1
#
_entry.id   AF-A0A7C4NPM0-F1
#
_cell.length_a   1.000
_cell.length_b   1.000
_cell.length_c   1.000
_cell.angle_alpha   90.00
_cell.angle_beta   90.00
_cell.angle_gamma   90.00
#
_symmetry.space_group_name_H-M   'P 1'
#
loop_
_entity.id
_entity.type
_entity.pdbx_description
1 polymer ?
#
loop_
_entity_poly.entity_id
_entity_poly.type
_entity_poly.pdbx_seq_one_letter_code
_entity_poly.pdbx_strand_id
1 'polypeptide(L)'
;MKPPFASTHLILNHLVNELRSRGLWVERHSYSFRVMYRGKIVASFHIYPYHKEIHVRLYSGVDEIDTYLKNTLEETFIKIMGDYKIIFNRVL
;
A
#
# COMPACT_ATOMS: atom_id res chain seq x y z
N MET A 1 -10.48 -24.11 -11.81
CA MET A 1 -9.78 -23.21 -10.87
C MET A 1 -10.77 -22.13 -10.43
N LYS A 2 -11.24 -22.16 -9.18
CA LYS A 2 -12.08 -21.08 -8.61
C LYS A 2 -11.19 -19.84 -8.48
N PRO A 3 -11.61 -18.65 -8.89
CA PRO A 3 -10.71 -17.53 -8.74
C PRO A 3 -10.56 -17.19 -7.25
N PRO A 4 -9.37 -16.73 -6.80
CA PRO A 4 -9.08 -16.49 -5.39
C PRO A 4 -9.81 -15.24 -4.81
N PHE A 5 -10.77 -14.66 -5.52
CA PHE A 5 -11.24 -13.29 -5.29
C PHE A 5 -11.93 -13.06 -3.95
N ALA A 6 -12.55 -14.07 -3.33
CA ALA A 6 -13.19 -13.91 -2.02
C ALA A 6 -12.15 -13.64 -0.91
N SER A 7 -10.99 -14.32 -0.94
CA SER A 7 -9.91 -14.06 0.01
C SER A 7 -9.18 -12.75 -0.31
N THR A 8 -9.11 -12.38 -1.59
CA THR A 8 -8.46 -11.13 -2.02
C THR A 8 -9.14 -9.91 -1.40
N HIS A 9 -10.47 -9.80 -1.44
CA HIS A 9 -11.16 -8.65 -0.82
C HIS A 9 -10.93 -8.55 0.69
N LEU A 10 -10.92 -9.68 1.40
CA LEU A 10 -10.64 -9.71 2.84
C LEU A 10 -9.21 -9.27 3.15
N ILE A 11 -8.23 -9.76 2.39
CA ILE A 11 -6.81 -9.38 2.53
C ILE A 11 -6.63 -7.88 2.26
N LEU A 12 -7.23 -7.34 1.19
CA LEU A 12 -7.13 -5.92 0.87
C LEU A 12 -7.80 -5.04 1.93
N ASN A 13 -8.91 -5.48 2.53
CA ASN A 13 -9.55 -4.76 3.64
C ASN A 13 -8.70 -4.84 4.92
N HIS A 14 -8.08 -5.99 5.20
CA HIS A 14 -7.14 -6.14 6.31
C HIS A 14 -5.94 -5.21 6.16
N LEU A 15 -5.39 -5.09 4.95
CA LEU A 15 -4.33 -4.14 4.61
C LEU A 15 -4.72 -2.68 4.91
N VAL A 16 -5.92 -2.26 4.51
CA VAL A 16 -6.43 -0.91 4.84
C VAL A 16 -6.49 -0.70 6.35
N ASN A 17 -7.00 -1.68 7.09
CA ASN A 17 -7.16 -1.58 8.54
C ASN A 17 -5.80 -1.52 9.28
N GLU A 18 -4.82 -2.32 8.85
CA GLU A 18 -3.47 -2.30 9.42
C GLU A 18 -2.74 -0.98 9.14
N LEU A 19 -2.89 -0.40 7.94
CA LEU A 19 -2.30 0.92 7.67
C LEU A 19 -2.98 2.03 8.48
N ARG A 20 -4.29 1.93 8.69
CA ARG A 20 -5.05 2.86 9.53
C ARG A 20 -4.69 2.78 11.00
N SER A 21 -4.46 1.59 11.54
CA SER A 21 -4.02 1.43 12.94
C SER A 21 -2.63 2.03 13.18
N ARG A 22 -1.83 2.19 12.13
CA ARG A 22 -0.51 2.84 12.16
C ARG A 22 -0.55 4.35 11.93
N GLY A 23 -1.74 4.96 11.87
CA GLY A 23 -1.92 6.40 11.74
C GLY A 23 -1.98 6.93 10.30
N LEU A 24 -1.99 6.06 9.30
CA LEU A 24 -2.17 6.45 7.90
C LEU A 24 -3.65 6.43 7.51
N TRP A 25 -4.14 7.51 6.90
CA TRP A 25 -5.44 7.42 6.24
C TRP A 25 -5.28 6.76 4.88
N VAL A 26 -6.05 5.70 4.63
CA VAL A 26 -5.98 4.94 3.37
C VAL A 26 -7.36 4.77 2.77
N GLU A 27 -7.46 5.09 1.48
CA GLU A 27 -8.64 4.85 0.64
C GLU A 27 -8.32 3.80 -0.41
N ARG A 28 -9.28 2.92 -0.69
CA ARG A 28 -9.13 1.82 -1.64
C ARG A 28 -10.20 1.88 -2.72
N HIS A 29 -9.79 1.66 -3.96
CA HIS A 29 -10.66 1.38 -5.09
C HIS A 29 -10.11 0.16 -5.85
N SER A 30 -10.77 -1.00 -5.68
CA SER A 30 -10.27 -2.29 -6.17
C SER A 30 -8.84 -2.58 -5.64
N TYR A 31 -7.84 -2.67 -6.53
CA TYR A 31 -6.42 -2.87 -6.21
C TYR A 31 -5.60 -1.58 -6.13
N SER A 32 -6.23 -0.42 -6.33
CA SER A 32 -5.60 0.90 -6.22
C SER A 32 -5.87 1.51 -4.85
N PHE A 33 -4.83 2.10 -4.27
CA PHE A 33 -4.88 2.68 -2.93
C PHE A 33 -4.29 4.09 -2.93
N ARG A 34 -4.88 4.98 -2.15
CA ARG A 34 -4.36 6.31 -1.86
C ARG A 34 -4.05 6.41 -0.38
N VAL A 35 -2.87 6.91 -0.06
CA VAL A 35 -2.40 7.14 1.30
C VAL A 35 -2.38 8.64 1.55
N MET A 36 -3.05 9.05 2.61
CA MET A 36 -3.11 10.42 3.06
C MET A 36 -2.45 10.58 4.42
N TYR A 37 -1.72 11.67 4.56
CA TYR A 37 -1.12 12.11 5.80
C TYR A 37 -1.42 13.59 5.99
N ARG A 38 -2.02 13.95 7.13
CA ARG A 38 -2.46 15.32 7.46
C ARG A 38 -3.30 15.98 6.35
N GLY A 39 -4.26 15.23 5.79
CA GLY A 39 -5.19 15.71 4.76
C GLY A 39 -4.62 15.84 3.35
N LYS A 40 -3.35 15.49 3.11
CA LYS A 40 -2.72 15.50 1.78
C LYS A 40 -2.46 14.07 1.31
N ILE A 41 -2.63 13.81 0.01
CA ILE A 41 -2.18 12.56 -0.61
C ILE A 41 -0.65 12.59 -0.64
N VAL A 42 -0.03 11.63 0.04
CA VAL A 42 1.44 11.52 0.16
C VAL A 42 1.99 10.29 -0.54
N ALA A 43 1.15 9.29 -0.79
CA ALA A 43 1.50 8.14 -1.60
C ALA A 43 0.27 7.52 -2.27
N SER A 44 0.50 6.69 -3.26
CA SER A 44 -0.49 5.74 -3.78
C SER A 44 0.19 4.43 -4.08
N PHE A 45 -0.53 3.33 -4.01
CA PHE A 45 0.00 2.06 -4.46
C PHE A 45 -1.02 1.24 -5.23
N HIS A 46 -0.54 0.42 -6.16
CA HIS A 46 -1.35 -0.54 -6.90
C HIS A 46 -0.80 -1.94 -6.66
N ILE A 47 -1.69 -2.89 -6.41
CA ILE A 47 -1.34 -4.30 -6.23
C ILE A 47 -1.66 -5.04 -7.51
N TYR A 48 -0.70 -5.79 -8.05
CA TYR A 48 -0.85 -6.66 -9.21
C TYR A 48 -0.79 -8.12 -8.76
N PRO A 49 -1.93 -8.77 -8.41
CA PRO A 49 -1.92 -10.09 -7.78
C PRO A 49 -1.32 -11.19 -8.66
N TYR A 50 -1.56 -11.12 -9.97
CA TYR A 50 -1.06 -12.11 -10.93
C TYR A 50 0.45 -12.03 -11.18
N HIS A 51 1.05 -10.87 -10.90
CA HIS A 51 2.49 -10.65 -11.03
C HIS A 51 3.21 -10.70 -9.68
N LYS A 52 2.47 -10.79 -8.56
CA LYS A 52 2.99 -10.69 -7.19
C LYS A 52 3.82 -9.42 -6.99
N GLU A 53 3.34 -8.30 -7.53
CA GLU A 53 4.01 -7.00 -7.42
C GLU A 53 3.12 -5.95 -6.73
N ILE A 54 3.77 -5.07 -5.98
CA ILE A 54 3.15 -3.87 -5.40
C ILE A 54 3.96 -2.67 -5.87
N HIS A 55 3.30 -1.77 -6.59
CA HIS A 55 3.92 -0.56 -7.12
C HIS A 55 3.49 0.62 -6.28
N VAL A 56 4.44 1.22 -5.55
CA VAL A 56 4.24 2.38 -4.69
C VAL A 56 4.78 3.62 -5.38
N ARG A 57 3.99 4.70 -5.36
CA ARG A 57 4.40 6.03 -5.77
C ARG A 57 4.38 6.94 -4.54
N LEU A 58 5.50 7.60 -4.26
CA LEU A 58 5.66 8.56 -3.17
C LEU A 58 5.60 9.98 -3.75
N TYR A 59 4.78 10.83 -3.14
CA TYR A 59 4.48 12.19 -3.59
C TYR A 59 4.83 13.26 -2.54
N SER A 60 5.30 12.86 -1.35
CA SER A 60 5.43 13.83 -0.26
C SER A 60 6.49 14.90 -0.56
N GLY A 61 7.54 14.51 -1.30
CA GLY A 61 8.68 15.37 -1.60
C GLY A 61 9.58 15.64 -0.38
N VAL A 62 9.23 15.11 0.80
CA VAL A 62 9.93 15.33 2.06
C VAL A 62 10.57 14.01 2.51
N ASP A 63 11.90 13.96 2.60
CA ASP A 63 12.66 12.73 2.84
C ASP A 63 12.25 12.00 4.13
N GLU A 64 11.98 12.75 5.19
CA GLU A 64 11.50 12.19 6.47
C GLU A 64 10.14 11.47 6.30
N ILE A 65 9.20 12.11 5.59
CA ILE A 65 7.87 11.54 5.34
C ILE A 65 7.98 10.34 4.40
N ASP A 66 8.76 10.45 3.33
CA ASP A 66 8.97 9.36 2.37
C ASP A 66 9.63 8.14 3.05
N THR A 67 10.58 8.36 3.95
CA THR A 67 11.24 7.29 4.73
C THR A 67 10.24 6.61 5.67
N TYR A 68 9.47 7.39 6.43
CA TYR A 68 8.42 6.86 7.30
C TYR A 68 7.38 6.04 6.52
N LEU A 69 6.90 6.57 5.39
CA LEU A 69 5.94 5.88 4.53
C LEU A 69 6.52 4.59 3.96
N LYS A 70 7.76 4.63 3.45
CA LYS A 70 8.43 3.45 2.89
C LYS A 70 8.51 2.33 3.92
N ASN A 71 9.05 2.59 5.10
CA ASN A 71 9.20 1.60 6.16
C ASN A 71 7.84 1.05 6.60
N THR A 72 6.86 1.94 6.84
CA THR A 72 5.52 1.55 7.28
C THR A 72 4.80 0.67 6.25
N LEU A 73 4.86 1.04 4.97
CA LEU A 73 4.24 0.29 3.89
C LEU A 73 4.95 -1.05 3.67
N GLU A 74 6.29 -1.06 3.65
CA GLU A 74 7.10 -2.26 3.44
C GLU A 74 6.87 -3.31 4.53
N GLU A 75 6.95 -2.93 5.80
CA GLU A 75 6.63 -3.82 6.93
C GLU A 75 5.22 -4.41 6.83
N THR A 76 4.25 -3.56 6.49
CA THR A 76 2.84 -3.97 6.39
C THR A 76 2.62 -4.93 5.22
N PHE A 77 3.23 -4.66 4.07
CA PHE A 77 3.13 -5.53 2.90
C PHE A 77 3.82 -6.87 3.15
N ILE A 78 5.00 -6.90 3.78
CA ILE A 78 5.69 -8.15 4.12
C ILE A 78 4.83 -8.99 5.08
N LYS A 79 4.26 -8.36 6.12
CA LYS A 79 3.39 -9.04 7.10
C LYS A 79 2.15 -9.67 6.47
N ILE A 80 1.51 -9.01 5.51
CA ILE A 80 0.19 -9.41 4.97
C ILE A 80 0.31 -10.17 3.66
N MET A 81 1.19 -9.73 2.77
CA MET A 81 1.31 -10.20 1.39
C MET A 81 2.50 -11.13 1.19
N GLY A 82 3.41 -11.24 2.18
CA GLY A 82 4.53 -12.17 2.16
C GLY A 82 5.53 -11.84 1.06
N ASP A 83 5.59 -12.69 0.03
CA ASP A 83 6.63 -12.71 -1.00
C ASP A 83 6.34 -11.81 -2.21
N TYR A 84 5.45 -10.82 -2.07
CA TYR A 84 5.22 -9.83 -3.12
C TYR A 84 6.45 -8.93 -3.26
N LYS A 85 6.87 -8.69 -4.50
CA LYS A 85 7.91 -7.72 -4.83
C LYS A 85 7.36 -6.29 -4.67
N ILE A 86 8.02 -5.48 -3.85
CA ILE A 86 7.62 -4.09 -3.58
C ILE A 86 8.53 -3.16 -4.38
N ILE A 87 7.93 -2.28 -5.18
CA ILE A 87 8.63 -1.36 -6.06
C ILE A 87 8.25 0.07 -5.67
N PHE A 88 9.20 0.84 -5.14
CA PHE A 88 9.01 2.23 -4.78
C PHE A 88 9.52 3.17 -5.87
N ASN A 89 8.69 4.13 -6.25
CA ASN A 89 9.05 5.21 -7.16
C ASN A 89 8.74 6.55 -6.49
N ARG A 90 9.74 7.42 -6.35
CA ARG A 90 9.52 8.81 -5.93
C ARG A 90 9.15 9.63 -7.17
N VAL A 91 8.05 10.37 -7.08
CA VAL A 91 7.62 11.29 -8.13
C VAL A 91 8.03 12.68 -7.68
N LEU A 92 8.97 13.28 -8.41
CA LEU A 92 9.49 14.63 -8.20
C LEU A 92 8.60 15.66 -8.91
#